data_AF-A0A1W6Z2K4-F1
#
_entry.id   AF-A0A1W6Z2K4-F1
#
_cell.length_a   1.000
_cell.length_b   1.000
_cell.length_c   1.000
_cell.angle_alpha   90.00
_cell.angle_beta   90.00
_cell.angle_gamma   90.00
#
_symmetry.space_group_name_H-M   'P 1'
#
loop_
_entity.id
_entity.type
_entity.pdbx_description
1 polymer ?
#
loop_
_entity_poly.entity_id
_entity_poly.type
_entity_poly.pdbx_seq_one_letter_code
_entity_poly.pdbx_strand_id
1 'polypeptide(L)'
;MPDTDAFEYRGHAVSIEIAQVQAESDTGVYLTTIAVAPLGVDGRPGTATFVCKRSQYVYLDGAAAREAARAKAMKYIDERNGA
;
A
#
# COMPACT_ATOMS: atom_id res chain seq x y z
N MET A 1 -8.61 14.31 0.64
CA MET A 1 -7.49 13.93 1.51
C MET A 1 -7.03 12.54 1.07
N PRO A 2 -5.72 12.24 1.05
CA PRO A 2 -5.26 10.88 0.79
C PRO A 2 -5.85 9.95 1.87
N ASP A 3 -6.47 8.85 1.44
CA ASP A 3 -6.93 7.81 2.36
C ASP A 3 -5.70 6.98 2.73
N THR A 4 -5.33 7.03 4.01
CA THR A 4 -4.16 6.31 4.51
C THR A 4 -4.65 5.13 5.33
N ASP A 5 -4.28 3.94 4.87
CA ASP A 5 -4.66 2.68 5.45
C ASP A 5 -3.41 2.00 6.01
N ALA A 6 -3.48 1.56 7.26
CA ALA A 6 -2.35 0.95 7.96
C ALA A 6 -2.80 -0.34 8.66
N PHE A 7 -2.01 -1.39 8.51
CA PHE A 7 -2.27 -2.69 9.12
C PHE A 7 -0.99 -3.49 9.32
N GLU A 8 -1.06 -4.51 10.17
CA GLU A 8 0.04 -5.45 10.38
C GLU A 8 -0.21 -6.76 9.63
N TYR A 9 0.84 -7.34 9.07
CA TYR A 9 0.76 -8.64 8.40
C TYR A 9 2.08 -9.39 8.53
N ARG A 10 2.03 -10.62 9.09
CA ARG A 10 3.19 -11.54 9.24
C ARG A 10 4.45 -10.85 9.78
N GLY A 11 4.32 -10.11 10.88
CA GLY A 11 5.45 -9.42 11.52
C GLY A 11 5.94 -8.19 10.77
N HIS A 12 5.12 -7.62 9.87
CA HIS A 12 5.43 -6.37 9.17
C HIS A 12 4.31 -5.34 9.39
N ALA A 13 4.69 -4.08 9.59
CA ALA A 13 3.78 -2.94 9.49
C ALA A 13 3.66 -2.53 8.01
N VAL A 14 2.44 -2.35 7.56
CA VAL A 14 2.10 -1.94 6.20
C VAL A 14 1.38 -0.59 6.26
N SER A 15 1.79 0.33 5.39
CA SER A 15 1.13 1.61 5.16
C SER A 15 0.84 1.77 3.68
N ILE A 16 -0.42 2.10 3.37
CA ILE A 16 -0.92 2.30 2.02
C ILE A 16 -1.53 3.70 1.95
N GLU A 17 -1.10 4.47 0.97
CA GLU A 17 -1.69 5.76 0.62
C GLU A 17 -2.32 5.64 -0.76
N ILE A 18 -3.62 5.94 -0.85
CA ILE A 18 -4.35 6.07 -2.11
C ILE A 18 -4.83 7.50 -2.26
N ALA A 19 -4.45 8.14 -3.36
CA ALA A 19 -4.93 9.46 -3.74
C ALA A 19 -5.43 9.44 -5.19
N GLN A 20 -6.65 9.95 -5.42
CA GLN A 20 -7.14 10.15 -6.77
C GLN A 20 -6.41 11.33 -7.43
N VAL A 21 -6.07 11.21 -8.71
CA VAL A 21 -5.53 12.34 -9.47
C VAL A 21 -6.62 13.39 -9.63
N GLN A 22 -6.33 14.64 -9.27
CA GLN A 22 -7.27 15.75 -9.46
C GLN A 22 -7.46 16.02 -10.95
N ALA A 23 -8.69 15.85 -11.41
CA ALA A 23 -9.12 16.11 -12.78
C ALA A 23 -10.56 16.64 -12.76
N GLU A 24 -11.01 17.21 -13.89
CA GLU A 24 -12.38 17.73 -14.05
C GLU A 24 -13.46 16.63 -14.01
N SER A 25 -13.06 15.37 -14.13
CA SER A 25 -13.92 14.19 -14.05
C SER A 25 -13.18 13.03 -13.39
N ASP A 26 -13.90 12.02 -12.93
CA ASP A 26 -13.28 10.82 -12.40
C ASP A 26 -12.55 10.07 -13.53
N THR A 27 -11.23 10.05 -13.45
CA THR A 27 -10.37 9.38 -14.42
C THR A 27 -10.19 7.89 -14.13
N GLY A 28 -10.62 7.42 -12.95
CA GLY A 28 -10.25 6.12 -12.41
C GLY A 28 -8.75 5.99 -12.10
N VAL A 29 -7.96 7.08 -12.20
CA VAL A 29 -6.52 7.05 -11.94
C VAL A 29 -6.25 7.36 -10.47
N TYR A 30 -5.62 6.39 -9.80
CA TYR A 30 -5.24 6.48 -8.40
C TYR A 30 -3.72 6.38 -8.25
N LEU A 31 -3.14 7.35 -7.56
CA LEU A 31 -1.78 7.33 -7.07
C LEU A 31 -1.70 6.43 -5.84
N THR A 32 -0.88 5.39 -5.93
CA THR A 32 -0.70 4.39 -4.88
C THR A 32 0.73 4.43 -4.35
N THR A 33 0.88 4.56 -3.03
CA THR A 33 2.15 4.33 -2.32
C THR A 33 1.95 3.19 -1.33
N ILE A 34 2.87 2.22 -1.34
CA ILE A 34 2.85 1.08 -0.42
C ILE A 34 4.22 1.02 0.25
N ALA A 35 4.22 1.14 1.57
CA ALA A 35 5.39 1.00 2.43
C ALA A 35 5.21 -0.21 3.34
N VAL A 36 6.25 -1.05 3.41
CA VAL A 36 6.30 -2.24 4.27
C VAL A 36 7.54 -2.15 5.14
N ALA A 37 7.38 -2.26 6.45
CA ALA A 37 8.48 -2.25 7.41
C ALA A 37 8.42 -3.50 8.29
N PRO A 38 9.54 -4.23 8.50
CA PRO A 38 9.55 -5.32 9.48
C PRO A 38 9.30 -4.76 10.88
N LEU A 39 8.52 -5.47 11.69
CA LEU A 39 8.30 -5.13 13.09
C LEU A 39 9.45 -5.67 13.94
N GLY A 40 10.03 -4.80 14.77
CA GLY A 40 10.99 -5.19 15.79
C GLY A 40 10.35 -5.99 16.92
N VAL A 41 11.19 -6.56 17.77
CA VAL A 41 10.76 -7.31 18.98
C VAL A 41 9.96 -6.44 19.97
N ASP A 42 10.10 -5.12 19.86
CA ASP A 42 9.38 -4.11 20.62
C ASP A 42 8.07 -3.66 19.95
N GLY A 43 7.67 -4.30 18.85
CA GLY A 43 6.49 -3.95 18.06
C GLY A 43 6.64 -2.67 17.24
N ARG A 44 7.86 -2.10 17.16
CA ARG A 44 8.07 -0.86 16.38
C ARG A 44 8.42 -1.17 14.93
N PRO A 45 7.88 -0.42 13.96
CA PRO A 45 8.29 -0.53 12.57
C PRO A 45 9.77 -0.15 12.41
N GLY A 46 10.54 -1.02 11.75
CA GLY A 46 11.90 -0.73 11.29
C GLY A 46 11.92 0.13 10.02
N THR A 47 13.01 0.04 9.25
CA THR A 47 13.14 0.79 8.00
C THR A 47 12.11 0.35 6.96
N ALA A 48 11.28 1.28 6.51
CA ALA A 48 10.29 1.02 5.48
C ALA A 48 10.92 0.77 4.11
N THR A 49 10.46 -0.29 3.44
CA THR A 49 10.71 -0.58 2.03
C THR A 49 9.47 -0.17 1.22
N PHE A 50 9.67 0.63 0.18
CA PHE A 50 8.58 0.99 -0.73
C PHE A 50 8.40 -0.10 -1.78
N VAL A 51 7.26 -0.80 -1.73
CA VAL A 51 6.85 -1.73 -2.80
C VAL A 51 6.49 -0.93 -4.06
N CYS A 52 5.86 0.22 -3.87
CA CYS A 52 5.69 1.24 -4.91
C CYS A 52 5.58 2.63 -4.27
N LYS A 53 5.92 3.67 -5.03
CA LYS A 53 5.89 5.06 -4.57
C LYS A 53 5.20 5.94 -5.60
N ARG A 54 4.05 6.51 -5.23
CA ARG A 54 3.23 7.39 -6.09
C ARG A 54 2.99 6.82 -7.50
N SER A 55 2.79 5.51 -7.58
CA SER A 55 2.56 4.83 -8.87
C SER A 55 1.12 5.04 -9.31
N GLN A 56 0.92 5.42 -10.57
CA GLN A 56 -0.40 5.63 -11.14
C GLN A 56 -0.96 4.30 -11.64
N TYR A 57 -2.15 3.95 -11.17
CA TYR A 57 -2.89 2.78 -11.62
C TYR A 57 -4.34 3.16 -11.89
N VAL A 58 -4.96 2.45 -12.82
CA VAL A 58 -6.38 2.62 -13.15
C VAL A 58 -7.19 1.59 -12.40
N TYR A 59 -8.18 2.04 -11.64
CA TYR A 59 -9.13 1.20 -10.93
C TYR A 59 -10.56 1.71 -11.16
N LEU A 60 -11.54 0.82 -10.94
CA LEU A 60 -12.96 1.15 -11.06
C LEU A 60 -13.41 2.20 -10.05
N ASP A 61 -12.86 2.12 -8.83
CA ASP A 61 -13.09 3.07 -7.74
C ASP A 61 -11.92 3.02 -6.72
N GLY A 62 -11.99 3.88 -5.70
CA GLY A 62 -10.98 3.92 -4.64
C GLY A 62 -10.99 2.69 -3.70
N ALA A 63 -12.08 1.94 -3.61
CA ALA A 63 -12.14 0.72 -2.81
C ALA A 63 -11.38 -0.42 -3.51
N ALA A 64 -11.57 -0.58 -4.82
CA ALA A 64 -10.83 -1.51 -5.66
C ALA A 64 -9.32 -1.19 -5.64
N ALA A 65 -8.96 0.10 -5.68
CA ALA A 65 -7.57 0.53 -5.55
C ALA A 65 -6.92 0.09 -4.22
N ARG A 66 -7.67 0.20 -3.11
CA ARG A 66 -7.22 -0.24 -1.79
C ARG A 66 -7.06 -1.74 -1.68
N GLU A 67 -8.04 -2.52 -2.13
CA GLU A 67 -7.96 -3.98 -2.10
C GLU A 67 -6.80 -4.49 -2.95
N ALA A 68 -6.59 -3.91 -4.13
CA ALA A 68 -5.43 -4.24 -4.98
C ALA A 68 -4.10 -3.88 -4.30
N ALA A 69 -4.01 -2.73 -3.65
CA ALA A 69 -2.80 -2.32 -2.92
C ALA A 69 -2.52 -3.23 -1.72
N ARG A 70 -3.56 -3.63 -0.97
CA ARG A 70 -3.48 -4.60 0.14
C ARG A 70 -2.97 -5.95 -0.35
N ALA A 71 -3.59 -6.49 -1.40
CA ALA A 71 -3.19 -7.76 -2.00
C ALA A 71 -1.72 -7.72 -2.47
N LYS A 72 -1.28 -6.61 -3.06
CA LYS A 72 0.11 -6.41 -3.50
C LYS A 72 1.09 -6.37 -2.32
N ALA A 73 0.74 -5.69 -1.23
CA ALA A 73 1.57 -5.64 -0.03
C ALA A 73 1.71 -7.02 0.63
N MET A 74 0.61 -7.75 0.78
CA MET A 74 0.61 -9.11 1.34
C MET A 74 1.42 -10.07 0.48
N LYS A 75 1.22 -10.04 -0.84
CA LYS A 75 1.98 -10.87 -1.78
C LYS A 75 3.49 -10.60 -1.68
N TYR A 76 3.90 -9.33 -1.60
CA TYR A 76 5.30 -8.96 -1.42
C TYR A 76 5.91 -9.55 -0.14
N ILE A 77 5.17 -9.51 0.98
CA ILE A 77 5.61 -10.09 2.25
C ILE A 77 5.68 -11.63 2.15
N ASP A 78 4.69 -12.26 1.51
CA ASP A 78 4.65 -13.71 1.34
C ASP A 78 5.80 -14.23 0.49
N GLU A 79 6.12 -13.55 -0.62
CA GLU A 79 7.28 -13.88 -1.48
C GLU A 79 8.60 -13.70 -0.74
N ARG A 80 8.70 -12.72 0.17
CA ARG A 80 9.93 -12.46 0.94
C ARG A 80 10.13 -13.41 2.12
N ASN A 81 9.04 -13.93 2.70
CA ASN A 81 9.09 -14.89 3.81
C ASN A 81 9.14 -16.36 3.33
N GLY A 82 8.78 -16.62 2.07
CA GLY A 82 8.81 -17.95 1.45
C GLY A 82 10.06 -18.25 0.61
N ALA A 83 11.02 -17.33 0.58
CA ALA A 83 12.31 -17.45 -0.11
C ALA A 83 13.45 -17.81 0.84
#